data_AF-A0A819HW86-F1
#
_entry.id   AF-A0A819HW86-F1
#
_cell.length_a   1.000
_cell.length_b   1.000
_cell.length_c   1.000
_cell.angle_alpha   90.00
_cell.angle_beta   90.00
_cell.angle_gamma   90.00
#
_symmetry.space_group_name_H-M   'P 1'
#
loop_
_entity.id
_entity.type
_entity.pdbx_description
1 polymer ?
#
loop_
_entity_poly.entity_id
_entity_poly.type
_entity_poly.pdbx_seq_one_letter_code
_entity_poly.pdbx_strand_id
1 'polypeptide(L)'
;RDRSNTLGEKFNVNGIPSLVVLSSTCEKITSDGVKEVRAASNKALDLWSQGKRLFWSREAREGEYVWEDTTCDSSYMSPLIGSRHGCTHKECNINLCETCLPNNKHEHPLVEYLIPKK
;
A
#
# COMPACT_ATOMS: atom_id res chain seq x y z
N ARG A 1 25.01 2.65 11.91
CA ARG A 1 24.44 3.73 11.07
C ARG A 1 25.42 4.11 9.95
N ASP A 2 26.72 4.21 10.22
CA ASP A 2 27.72 4.69 9.25
C ASP A 2 28.01 3.79 8.05
N ARG A 3 27.94 2.45 8.19
CA ARG A 3 28.10 1.52 7.05
C ARG A 3 26.89 1.49 6.10
N SER A 4 25.75 2.07 6.50
CA SER A 4 24.52 2.10 5.67
C SER A 4 24.52 3.23 4.65
N ASN A 5 25.27 4.31 4.92
CA ASN A 5 25.28 5.50 4.07
C ASN A 5 26.23 5.34 2.87
N THR A 6 27.30 4.55 3.02
CA THR A 6 28.31 4.34 1.97
C THR A 6 27.78 3.58 0.75
N LEU A 7 26.80 2.68 0.93
CA LEU A 7 26.14 2.00 -0.18
C LEU A 7 25.22 2.94 -0.96
N GLY A 8 24.52 3.83 -0.25
CA GLY A 8 23.66 4.83 -0.90
C GLY A 8 24.44 5.79 -1.78
N GLU A 9 25.57 6.29 -1.28
CA GLU A 9 26.49 7.14 -2.04
C GLU A 9 27.14 6.41 -3.22
N LYS A 10 27.64 5.19 -3.00
CA LYS A 10 28.33 4.40 -4.05
C LYS A 10 27.43 4.05 -5.23
N PHE A 11 26.16 3.76 -4.97
CA PHE A 11 25.20 3.35 -6.01
C PHE A 11 24.21 4.46 -6.38
N ASN A 12 24.37 5.66 -5.84
CA ASN A 12 23.45 6.79 -6.01
C ASN A 12 21.99 6.42 -5.70
N VAL A 13 21.77 5.70 -4.59
CA VAL A 13 20.45 5.29 -4.12
C VAL A 13 20.18 5.85 -2.73
N ASN A 14 18.97 6.34 -2.50
CA ASN A 14 18.56 6.78 -1.17
C ASN A 14 17.93 5.59 -0.40
N GLY A 15 18.75 4.92 0.41
CA GLY A 15 18.33 3.74 1.19
C GLY A 15 18.40 2.43 0.41
N ILE A 16 17.61 1.44 0.82
CA ILE A 16 17.55 0.12 0.16
C ILE A 16 16.77 0.26 -1.15
N PRO A 17 17.37 0.00 -2.32
CA PRO A 17 16.73 0.21 -3.61
C PRO A 17 15.61 -0.79 -3.90
N SER A 18 15.75 -2.04 -3.42
CA SER A 18 14.75 -3.09 -3.54
C SER A 18 14.91 -4.13 -2.43
N LEU A 19 13.79 -4.72 -2.01
CA LEU A 19 13.74 -5.81 -1.05
C LEU A 19 12.74 -6.85 -1.58
N VAL A 20 13.26 -8.01 -1.96
CA VAL A 20 12.46 -9.17 -2.35
C VAL A 20 12.44 -10.13 -1.18
N VAL A 21 11.26 -10.63 -0.85
CA VAL A 21 11.04 -11.61 0.22
C VAL A 21 10.57 -12.90 -0.41
N LEU A 22 11.24 -14.00 -0.06
CA LEU A 22 10.90 -15.35 -0.51
C LEU A 22 10.45 -16.19 0.69
N SER A 23 9.58 -17.17 0.44
CA SER A 23 9.22 -18.21 1.39
C SER A 23 10.36 -19.23 1.57
N SER A 24 10.18 -20.16 2.52
CA SER A 24 11.06 -21.32 2.67
C SER A 24 11.09 -22.24 1.45
N THR A 25 10.04 -22.21 0.62
CA THR A 25 9.91 -22.96 -0.64
C THR A 25 10.52 -22.22 -1.84
N CYS A 26 11.20 -21.09 -1.61
CA CYS A 26 11.72 -20.18 -2.65
C CYS A 26 10.61 -19.54 -3.52
N GLU A 27 9.37 -19.57 -3.07
CA GLU A 27 8.27 -18.84 -3.72
C GLU A 27 8.32 -17.37 -3.32
N LYS A 28 8.04 -16.48 -4.26
CA LYS A 28 8.11 -15.02 -4.02
C LYS A 28 6.92 -14.57 -3.19
N ILE A 29 7.19 -14.08 -1.97
CA ILE A 29 6.19 -13.44 -1.10
C ILE A 29 5.93 -12.01 -1.58
N THR A 30 6.97 -11.20 -1.77
CA THR A 30 6.83 -9.84 -2.31
C THR A 30 8.11 -9.37 -3.02
N SER A 31 7.95 -8.57 -4.06
CA SER A 31 9.04 -7.80 -4.69
C SER A 31 9.04 -6.32 -4.29
N ASP A 32 8.09 -5.90 -3.44
CA ASP A 32 7.88 -4.52 -3.00
C ASP A 32 8.19 -4.36 -1.49
N GLY A 33 9.08 -5.19 -0.94
CA GLY A 33 9.30 -5.30 0.50
C GLY A 33 9.69 -3.99 1.20
N VAL A 34 10.37 -3.07 0.48
CA VAL A 34 10.71 -1.74 1.00
C VAL A 34 9.45 -0.92 1.28
N LYS A 35 8.46 -0.95 0.37
CA LYS A 35 7.20 -0.22 0.54
C LYS A 35 6.38 -0.82 1.67
N GLU A 36 6.35 -2.14 1.74
CA GLU A 36 5.62 -2.89 2.76
C GLU A 36 6.14 -2.58 4.18
N VAL A 37 7.45 -2.61 4.40
CA VAL A 37 8.05 -2.24 5.69
C VAL A 37 7.86 -0.76 6.01
N ARG A 38 7.93 0.14 5.03
CA ARG A 38 7.64 1.57 5.25
C ARG A 38 6.19 1.82 5.64
N ALA A 39 5.25 1.05 5.07
CA ALA A 39 3.82 1.24 5.28
C ALA A 39 3.33 0.66 6.62
N ALA A 40 3.85 -0.50 7.04
CA ALA A 40 3.33 -1.20 8.21
C ALA A 40 4.38 -1.73 9.20
N SER A 41 5.65 -1.39 9.01
CA SER A 41 6.75 -1.73 9.93
C SER A 41 6.72 -3.22 10.34
N ASN A 42 6.57 -3.53 11.63
CA ASN A 42 6.57 -4.91 12.14
C ASN A 42 5.44 -5.78 11.57
N LYS A 43 4.29 -5.18 11.22
CA LYS A 43 3.16 -5.92 10.63
C LYS A 43 3.53 -6.52 9.27
N ALA A 44 4.48 -5.91 8.54
CA ALA A 44 5.03 -6.50 7.30
C ALA A 44 5.73 -7.83 7.59
N LEU A 45 6.60 -7.83 8.61
CA LEU A 45 7.36 -9.01 9.02
C LEU A 45 6.45 -10.13 9.53
N ASP A 46 5.42 -9.79 10.31
CA ASP A 46 4.44 -10.75 10.83
C ASP A 46 3.69 -11.46 9.70
N LEU A 47 3.31 -10.73 8.64
CA LEU A 47 2.67 -11.30 7.46
C LEU A 47 3.64 -12.17 6.67
N TRP A 48 4.87 -11.69 6.42
CA TRP A 48 5.88 -12.44 5.67
C TRP A 48 6.23 -13.76 6.34
N SER A 49 6.26 -13.81 7.67
CA SER A 49 6.49 -15.05 8.43
C SER A 49 5.41 -16.11 8.20
N GLN A 50 4.20 -15.69 7.80
CA GLN A 50 3.09 -16.57 7.44
C GLN A 50 3.04 -16.86 5.94
N GLY A 51 4.07 -16.46 5.17
CA GLY A 51 4.07 -16.53 3.71
C GLY A 51 3.12 -15.53 3.04
N LYS A 52 2.62 -14.54 3.79
CA LYS A 52 1.65 -13.55 3.32
C LYS A 52 2.38 -12.23 3.07
N ARG A 53 2.01 -11.52 2.03
CA ARG A 53 2.44 -10.13 1.80
C ARG A 53 1.54 -9.15 2.53
N LEU A 54 1.98 -7.91 2.71
CA LEU A 54 1.05 -6.82 2.99
C LEU A 54 0.09 -6.69 1.81
N PHE A 55 -1.19 -6.48 2.13
CA PHE A 55 -2.34 -6.45 1.23
C PHE A 55 -2.34 -5.24 0.27
N TRP A 56 -1.23 -5.02 -0.43
CA TRP A 56 -1.08 -3.98 -1.43
C TRP A 56 -0.55 -4.60 -2.74
N SER A 57 -1.06 -5.78 -3.07
CA SER A 57 -0.63 -6.49 -4.26
C SER A 57 -1.14 -5.86 -5.54
N ARG A 58 -0.22 -5.64 -6.46
CA ARG A 58 -0.39 -5.77 -7.92
C ARG A 58 -1.01 -7.11 -8.41
N GLU A 59 -1.63 -7.88 -7.52
CA GLU A 59 -2.38 -9.11 -7.79
C GLU A 59 -3.80 -8.89 -7.27
N ALA A 60 -4.39 -7.74 -7.62
CA ALA A 60 -5.83 -7.61 -7.60
C ALA A 60 -6.38 -8.80 -8.40
N ARG A 61 -7.20 -9.63 -7.76
CA ARG A 61 -7.81 -10.79 -8.46
C ARG A 61 -8.69 -10.27 -9.59
N GLU A 62 -8.92 -11.09 -10.61
CA GLU A 62 -9.93 -10.82 -11.63
C GLU A 62 -11.28 -10.58 -10.93
N GLY A 63 -11.72 -9.31 -10.87
CA GLY A 63 -12.90 -8.86 -10.10
C GLY A 63 -12.63 -7.86 -8.95
N GLU A 64 -11.39 -7.50 -8.63
CA GLU A 64 -11.07 -6.46 -7.64
C GLU A 64 -10.86 -5.08 -8.31
N TYR A 65 -11.55 -4.07 -7.80
CA TYR A 65 -11.67 -2.75 -8.41
C TYR A 65 -10.38 -1.93 -8.31
N VAL A 66 -9.91 -1.40 -9.45
CA VAL A 66 -8.81 -0.44 -9.54
C VAL A 66 -9.37 0.94 -9.87
N TRP A 67 -8.93 1.94 -9.12
CA TRP A 67 -9.33 3.33 -9.25
C TRP A 67 -8.15 4.15 -9.78
N GLU A 68 -7.99 4.16 -11.11
CA GLU A 68 -6.79 4.67 -11.80
C GLU A 68 -6.41 6.10 -11.36
N ASP A 69 -7.39 6.99 -11.26
CA ASP A 69 -7.20 8.40 -10.92
C ASP A 69 -7.51 8.72 -9.45
N THR A 70 -7.54 7.72 -8.58
CA THR A 70 -7.84 7.92 -7.16
C THR A 70 -6.61 7.61 -6.32
N THR A 71 -6.28 8.53 -5.42
CA THR A 71 -5.24 8.32 -4.41
C THR A 71 -5.88 8.18 -3.04
N CYS A 72 -5.40 7.25 -2.20
CA CYS A 72 -5.78 7.25 -0.78
C CYS A 72 -5.12 8.44 -0.08
N ASP A 73 -5.89 9.36 0.50
CA ASP A 73 -5.37 10.58 1.15
C ASP A 73 -4.55 10.31 2.41
N SER A 74 -4.71 9.14 3.03
CA SER A 74 -3.96 8.78 4.25
C SER A 74 -2.65 8.06 3.95
N SER A 75 -2.64 7.12 3.00
CA SER A 75 -1.45 6.31 2.67
C SER A 75 -0.74 6.73 1.39
N TYR A 76 -1.30 7.70 0.66
CA TYR A 76 -0.85 8.15 -0.67
C TYR A 76 -0.75 7.02 -1.70
N MET A 77 -1.55 5.97 -1.52
CA MET A 77 -1.65 4.88 -2.49
C MET A 77 -2.31 5.37 -3.77
N SER A 78 -1.60 5.27 -4.90
CA SER A 78 -2.11 5.58 -6.25
C SER A 78 -1.59 4.56 -7.28
N PRO A 79 -2.45 3.99 -8.15
CA PRO A 79 -3.91 4.08 -8.08
C PRO A 79 -4.44 3.39 -6.84
N LEU A 80 -5.62 3.79 -6.36
CA LEU A 80 -6.28 3.13 -5.23
C LEU A 80 -6.79 1.76 -5.71
N ILE A 81 -6.40 0.71 -4.99
CA ILE A 81 -6.74 -0.69 -5.32
C ILE A 81 -7.65 -1.25 -4.23
N GLY A 82 -8.71 -1.94 -4.61
CA GLY A 82 -9.71 -2.52 -3.71
C GLY A 82 -10.86 -1.57 -3.39
N SER A 83 -11.48 -1.74 -2.22
CA SER A 83 -12.60 -0.90 -1.78
C SER A 83 -12.17 0.55 -1.59
N ARG A 84 -12.82 1.45 -2.33
CA ARG A 84 -12.66 2.90 -2.19
C ARG A 84 -13.72 3.43 -1.26
N HIS A 85 -13.31 4.20 -0.26
CA HIS A 85 -14.20 4.91 0.65
C HIS A 85 -14.07 6.40 0.39
N GLY A 86 -15.03 6.97 -0.33
CA GLY A 86 -14.98 8.37 -0.76
C GLY A 86 -15.97 9.24 0.01
N CYS A 87 -15.61 10.50 0.21
CA CYS A 87 -16.54 11.50 0.70
C CYS A 87 -17.62 11.78 -0.35
N THR A 88 -18.85 11.99 0.10
CA THR A 88 -19.98 12.39 -0.77
C THR A 88 -20.23 13.89 -0.79
N HIS A 89 -19.54 14.64 0.08
CA HIS A 89 -19.69 16.08 0.16
C HIS A 89 -19.07 16.75 -1.07
N LYS A 90 -19.83 17.63 -1.74
CA LYS A 90 -19.48 18.17 -3.06
C LYS A 90 -18.13 18.90 -3.11
N GLU A 91 -17.74 19.52 -2.00
CA GLU A 91 -16.48 20.27 -1.86
C GLU A 91 -15.36 19.45 -1.23
N CYS A 92 -15.58 18.14 -1.03
CA CYS A 92 -14.63 17.25 -0.38
C CYS A 92 -14.34 16.02 -1.25
N ASN A 93 -13.09 15.86 -1.68
CA ASN A 93 -12.65 14.74 -2.51
C ASN A 93 -11.72 13.79 -1.76
N ILE A 94 -11.99 13.55 -0.48
CA ILE A 94 -11.24 12.57 0.31
C ILE A 94 -11.61 11.17 -0.14
N ASN A 95 -10.59 10.35 -0.36
CA ASN A 95 -10.65 8.95 -0.71
C ASN A 95 -9.74 8.17 0.23
N LEU A 96 -10.28 7.13 0.86
CA LEU A 96 -9.51 6.22 1.70
C LEU A 96 -9.64 4.80 1.17
N CYS A 97 -8.56 4.03 1.26
CA CYS A 97 -8.63 2.59 1.12
C CYS A 97 -9.18 1.94 2.40
N GLU A 98 -9.62 0.70 2.29
CA GLU A 98 -10.17 -0.09 3.41
C GLU A 98 -9.27 -0.11 4.65
N THR A 99 -7.94 -0.15 4.48
CA THR A 99 -6.99 -0.21 5.61
C THR A 99 -6.88 1.12 6.36
N CYS A 100 -7.08 2.25 5.66
CA CYS A 100 -7.01 3.58 6.27
C CYS A 100 -8.35 4.00 6.88
N LEU A 101 -9.46 3.38 6.47
CA LEU A 101 -10.80 3.71 6.95
C LEU A 101 -10.94 3.66 8.49
N PRO A 102 -10.44 2.64 9.23
CA PRO A 102 -10.61 2.56 10.69
C PRO A 102 -9.93 3.70 11.45
N ASN A 103 -8.89 4.31 10.87
CA ASN A 103 -8.14 5.43 11.47
C ASN A 103 -8.53 6.78 10.85
N ASN A 104 -9.63 6.82 10.11
CA ASN A 104 -10.12 8.02 9.48
C ASN A 104 -10.49 9.09 10.52
N LYS A 105 -9.96 10.31 10.33
CA LYS A 105 -10.32 11.50 11.13
C LYS A 105 -11.11 12.52 10.31
N HIS A 106 -11.49 12.16 9.09
CA HIS A 106 -12.29 12.99 8.22
C HIS A 106 -13.71 13.17 8.79
N GLU A 107 -14.20 14.41 8.79
CA GLU A 107 -15.44 14.80 9.46
C GLU A 107 -16.71 14.33 8.74
N HIS A 108 -16.68 14.21 7.40
CA HIS A 108 -17.84 13.79 6.65
C HIS A 108 -17.97 12.26 6.59
N PRO A 109 -19.20 11.73 6.46
CA PRO A 109 -19.43 10.33 6.17
C PRO A 109 -18.75 9.92 4.86
N LEU A 110 -17.99 8.82 4.94
CA LEU A 110 -17.44 8.15 3.77
C LEU A 110 -18.39 7.03 3.34
N VAL A 111 -18.57 6.86 2.03
CA VAL A 111 -19.32 5.75 1.45
C VAL A 111 -18.36 4.83 0.70
N GLU A 112 -18.62 3.52 0.79
CA GLU A 112 -17.92 2.55 -0.04
C GLU A 112 -18.40 2.65 -1.48
N TYR A 113 -17.47 2.84 -2.40
CA TYR A 113 -17.70 2.75 -3.82
C TYR A 113 -17.34 1.35 -4.28
N LEU A 114 -18.35 0.61 -4.74
CA LEU A 114 -18.17 -0.77 -5.19
C LEU A 114 -17.74 -0.87 -6.64
N ILE A 115 -18.00 0.12 -7.49
CA ILE A 115 -17.65 0.05 -8.92
C ILE A 115 -17.07 1.40 -9.35
N PRO A 116 -15.93 1.43 -10.07
CA PRO A 116 -15.44 2.65 -10.68
C PRO A 116 -16.52 3.24 -11.58
N LYS A 117 -16.98 4.46 -11.24
CA LYS A 117 -17.84 5.23 -12.14
C LYS A 117 -17.05 5.42 -13.44
N LYS A 118 -17.62 4.93 -14.55
CA LYS A 118 -17.13 5.20 -15.90
C LYS A 118 -17.12 6.70 -16.19
#